data_AF-A0A1Y1XMV1-F1
#
_entry.id   AF-A0A1Y1XMV1-F1
#
_cell.length_a   1.000
_cell.length_b   1.000
_cell.length_c   1.000
_cell.angle_alpha   90.00
_cell.angle_beta   90.00
_cell.angle_gamma   90.00
#
_symmetry.space_group_name_H-M   'P 1'
#
loop_
_entity.id
_entity.type
_entity.pdbx_description
1 polymer ?
#
loop_
_entity_poly.entity_id
_entity_poly.type
_entity_poly.pdbx_seq_one_letter_code
_entity_poly.pdbx_strand_id
1 'polypeptide(L)'
;MKFSKIISLAFGFATVVSGAAVITSSGSEVPESLMTYLSCPIGDVVCKNGKEKSCLNSESYKICDSGNPLILDELLSKSGVNIDNLDAPEFCKIHKEVCSMVTTYDQPLTRDYVYDLDRYLTCDKTDTICQYGKVTSCRAVLKLCWGNYPTKDCQKLSNTCDKLTNLDEINSVKESFTTTTKKVSTKRITITTKKTVTKTAKVITKKTTKKTLKKSNEKN
;
A
#
# COMPACT_ATOMS: atom_id res chain seq x y z
N MET A 1 26.20 -18.19 -62.19
CA MET A 1 26.07 -16.90 -61.47
C MET A 1 25.56 -17.17 -60.07
N LYS A 2 26.36 -16.93 -59.03
CA LYS A 2 26.02 -17.17 -57.61
C LYS A 2 25.71 -15.83 -56.96
N PHE A 3 24.50 -15.67 -56.45
CA PHE A 3 24.08 -14.47 -55.72
C PHE A 3 24.52 -14.58 -54.25
N SER A 4 25.46 -13.73 -53.85
CA SER A 4 25.82 -13.50 -52.45
C SER A 4 24.68 -12.78 -51.74
N LYS A 5 24.06 -13.42 -50.75
CA LYS A 5 23.13 -12.77 -49.82
C LYS A 5 23.93 -12.12 -48.69
N ILE A 6 23.98 -10.79 -48.69
CA ILE A 6 24.47 -10.00 -47.57
C ILE A 6 23.32 -9.86 -46.58
N ILE A 7 23.43 -10.52 -45.42
CA ILE A 7 22.49 -10.40 -44.31
C ILE A 7 22.76 -9.05 -43.64
N SER A 8 21.82 -8.12 -43.78
CA SER A 8 21.83 -6.84 -43.08
C SER A 8 21.60 -7.06 -41.58
N LEU A 9 22.64 -6.81 -40.79
CA LEU A 9 22.56 -6.71 -39.34
C LEU A 9 21.99 -5.34 -38.98
N ALA A 10 20.68 -5.28 -38.72
CA ALA A 10 20.05 -4.11 -38.14
C ALA A 10 20.45 -4.04 -36.65
N PHE A 11 21.42 -3.18 -36.34
CA PHE A 11 21.70 -2.77 -34.98
C PHE A 11 20.53 -1.91 -34.48
N GLY A 12 19.66 -2.51 -33.68
CA GLY A 12 18.65 -1.77 -32.92
C GLY A 12 19.37 -0.91 -31.89
N PHE A 13 19.39 0.41 -32.10
CA PHE A 13 19.79 1.36 -31.07
C PHE A 13 18.75 1.29 -29.95
N ALA A 14 19.10 0.64 -28.84
CA ALA A 14 18.40 0.83 -27.58
C ALA A 14 18.64 2.28 -27.16
N THR A 15 17.66 3.16 -27.40
CA THR A 15 17.65 4.50 -26.83
C THR A 15 17.54 4.34 -25.32
N VAL A 16 18.66 4.52 -24.63
CA VAL A 16 18.69 4.67 -23.18
C VAL A 16 17.89 5.93 -22.88
N VAL A 17 16.67 5.78 -22.35
CA VAL A 17 15.93 6.92 -21.81
C VAL A 17 16.66 7.29 -20.52
N SER A 18 17.59 8.23 -20.61
CA SER A 18 18.21 8.85 -19.45
C SER A 18 17.10 9.42 -18.59
N GLY A 19 16.81 8.79 -17.45
CA GLY A 19 15.90 9.33 -16.46
C GLY A 19 16.38 10.71 -16.04
N ALA A 20 15.46 11.66 -15.88
CA ALA A 20 15.81 12.98 -15.37
C ALA A 20 16.49 12.82 -14.00
N ALA A 21 17.62 13.51 -13.82
CA ALA A 21 18.32 13.55 -12.55
C ALA A 21 17.39 14.06 -11.45
N VAL A 22 17.46 13.46 -10.26
CA VAL A 22 16.72 13.96 -9.09
C VAL A 22 17.53 15.09 -8.49
N ILE A 23 16.88 16.24 -8.29
CA ILE A 23 17.53 17.45 -7.80
C ILE A 23 17.03 17.76 -6.39
N THR A 24 17.93 18.09 -5.49
CA THR A 24 17.61 18.51 -4.12
C THR A 24 17.03 19.92 -4.08
N SER A 25 16.54 20.35 -2.92
CA SER A 25 16.00 21.71 -2.74
C SER A 25 17.02 22.81 -2.97
N SER A 26 18.32 22.53 -2.77
CA SER A 26 19.40 23.47 -3.07
C SER A 26 19.91 23.43 -4.51
N GLY A 27 19.34 22.57 -5.37
CA GLY A 27 19.72 22.49 -6.78
C GLY A 27 20.84 21.48 -7.10
N SER A 28 21.30 20.70 -6.12
CA SER A 28 22.31 19.67 -6.32
C SER A 28 21.70 18.38 -6.86
N GLU A 29 22.42 17.68 -7.73
CA GLU A 29 22.02 16.34 -8.17
C GLU A 29 22.18 15.32 -7.03
N VAL A 30 21.19 14.45 -6.86
CA VAL A 30 21.22 13.38 -5.87
C VAL A 30 22.15 12.27 -6.37
N PRO A 31 23.22 11.93 -5.63
CA PRO A 31 24.13 10.87 -6.02
C PRO A 31 23.46 9.49 -5.92
N GLU A 32 23.94 8.54 -6.72
CA GLU A 32 23.36 7.19 -6.82
C GLU A 32 23.34 6.47 -5.46
N SER A 33 24.37 6.67 -4.64
CA SER A 33 24.45 6.14 -3.28
C SER A 33 23.25 6.52 -2.39
N LEU A 34 22.65 7.69 -2.62
CA LEU A 34 21.52 8.21 -1.85
C LEU A 34 20.16 7.93 -2.50
N MET A 35 20.13 7.55 -3.78
CA MET A 35 18.89 7.24 -4.52
C MET A 35 18.10 6.08 -3.91
N THR A 36 18.75 5.19 -3.14
CA THR A 36 18.08 4.13 -2.39
C THR A 36 17.01 4.65 -1.42
N TYR A 37 17.15 5.86 -0.88
CA TYR A 37 16.15 6.46 0.01
C TYR A 37 14.92 6.99 -0.74
N LEU A 38 15.06 7.31 -2.02
CA LEU A 38 14.01 7.86 -2.89
C LEU A 38 13.35 6.79 -3.78
N SER A 39 13.55 5.51 -3.45
CA SER A 39 13.11 4.35 -4.23
C SER A 39 11.66 3.90 -3.98
N CYS A 40 10.90 4.62 -3.15
CA CYS A 40 9.55 4.20 -2.78
C CYS A 40 8.53 4.35 -3.91
N PRO A 41 7.55 3.42 -4.00
CA PRO A 41 6.43 3.57 -4.90
C PRO A 41 5.67 4.88 -4.67
N ILE A 42 5.17 5.48 -5.75
CA ILE A 42 4.34 6.69 -5.70
C ILE A 42 3.21 6.49 -4.69
N GLY A 43 3.08 7.40 -3.72
CA GLY A 43 2.03 7.35 -2.70
C GLY A 43 2.15 6.28 -1.61
N ASP A 44 3.19 5.43 -1.60
CA ASP A 44 3.42 4.45 -0.52
C ASP A 44 4.01 5.13 0.71
N VAL A 45 3.14 5.65 1.58
CA VAL A 45 3.55 6.38 2.79
C VAL A 45 4.29 5.50 3.80
N VAL A 46 4.05 4.19 3.80
CA VAL A 46 4.72 3.25 4.69
C VAL A 46 6.18 3.12 4.29
N CYS A 47 6.42 2.88 2.99
CA CYS A 47 7.76 2.83 2.45
C CYS A 47 8.49 4.15 2.73
N LYS A 48 7.87 5.30 2.42
CA LYS A 48 8.50 6.62 2.59
C LYS A 48 8.91 6.87 4.03
N ASN A 49 8.03 6.63 4.99
CA ASN A 49 8.36 6.77 6.42
C ASN A 49 9.47 5.80 6.86
N GLY A 50 9.48 4.59 6.31
CA GLY A 50 10.56 3.61 6.54
C GLY A 50 11.90 4.08 6.00
N LYS A 51 11.93 4.61 4.76
CA LYS A 51 13.14 5.13 4.12
C LYS A 51 13.66 6.41 4.77
N GLU A 52 12.78 7.32 5.20
CA GLU A 52 13.17 8.52 5.96
C GLU A 52 13.86 8.11 7.25
N LYS A 53 13.25 7.24 8.05
CA LYS A 53 13.87 6.70 9.27
C LYS A 53 15.19 5.99 8.98
N SER A 54 15.26 5.21 7.91
CA SER A 54 16.51 4.54 7.52
C SER A 54 17.60 5.53 7.12
N CYS A 55 17.23 6.64 6.47
CA CYS A 55 18.15 7.70 6.07
C CYS A 55 18.71 8.41 7.30
N LEU A 56 17.82 8.89 8.19
CA LEU A 56 18.19 9.60 9.42
C LEU A 56 18.98 8.73 10.41
N ASN A 57 18.78 7.41 10.40
CA ASN A 57 19.51 6.49 11.28
C ASN A 57 20.79 5.91 10.67
N SER A 58 21.07 6.21 9.40
CA SER A 58 22.27 5.74 8.71
C SER A 58 23.54 6.27 9.38
N GLU A 59 24.63 5.50 9.27
CA GLU A 59 25.93 5.89 9.81
C GLU A 59 26.45 7.17 9.16
N SER A 60 26.33 7.27 7.83
CA SER A 60 26.67 8.47 7.07
C SER A 60 25.87 9.69 7.53
N TYR A 61 24.58 9.57 7.82
CA TYR A 61 23.80 10.70 8.32
C TYR A 61 24.29 11.14 9.70
N LYS A 62 24.56 10.20 10.61
CA LYS A 62 25.07 10.51 11.96
C LYS A 62 26.43 11.20 11.91
N ILE A 63 27.32 10.75 11.03
CA ILE A 63 28.61 11.41 10.79
C ILE A 63 28.40 12.82 10.25
N CYS A 64 27.51 13.00 9.27
CA CYS A 64 27.19 14.31 8.71
C CYS A 64 26.48 15.26 9.68
N ASP A 65 25.74 14.72 10.64
CA ASP A 65 24.94 15.51 11.58
C ASP A 65 25.69 15.91 12.83
N SER A 66 26.47 14.99 13.39
CA SER A 66 27.14 15.16 14.69
C SER A 66 28.65 14.91 14.65
N GLY A 67 29.21 14.55 13.49
CA GLY A 67 30.65 14.34 13.33
C GLY A 67 31.45 15.63 13.43
N ASN A 68 32.74 15.49 13.75
CA ASN A 68 33.64 16.64 13.80
C ASN A 68 33.93 17.13 12.36
N PRO A 69 33.59 18.39 12.03
CA PRO A 69 33.74 18.91 10.67
C PRO A 69 35.21 18.99 10.21
N LEU A 70 36.18 19.04 11.12
CA LEU A 70 37.61 19.12 10.78
C LEU A 70 38.21 17.79 10.29
N ILE A 71 37.53 16.66 10.55
CA ILE A 71 37.99 15.31 10.20
C ILE A 71 36.90 14.54 9.46
N LEU A 72 35.97 15.25 8.79
CA LEU A 72 34.78 14.66 8.21
C LEU A 72 35.12 13.63 7.12
N ASP A 73 36.08 13.93 6.25
CA ASP A 73 36.57 13.00 5.23
C ASP A 73 37.11 11.71 5.84
N GLU A 74 37.87 11.82 6.94
CA GLU A 74 38.42 10.66 7.65
C GLU A 74 37.30 9.82 8.29
N LEU A 75 36.31 10.46 8.90
CA LEU A 75 35.16 9.78 9.51
C LEU A 75 34.36 9.00 8.47
N LEU A 76 34.02 9.64 7.34
CA LEU A 76 33.26 9.00 6.25
C LEU A 76 34.06 7.86 5.62
N SER A 77 35.35 8.07 5.33
CA SER A 77 36.24 7.04 4.78
C SER A 77 36.37 5.83 5.71
N LYS A 78 36.57 6.04 7.03
CA LYS A 78 36.68 4.95 8.01
C LYS A 78 35.39 4.15 8.16
N SER A 79 34.23 4.79 8.00
CA SER A 79 32.93 4.11 8.02
C SER A 79 32.61 3.36 6.72
N GLY A 80 33.47 3.43 5.70
CA GLY A 80 33.24 2.78 4.41
C GLY A 80 32.08 3.40 3.62
N VAL A 81 31.72 4.65 3.91
CA VAL A 81 30.65 5.37 3.19
C VAL A 81 31.14 5.74 1.80
N ASN A 82 30.39 5.35 0.78
CA ASN A 82 30.60 5.84 -0.58
C ASN A 82 30.02 7.26 -0.69
N ILE A 83 30.89 8.25 -0.88
CA ILE A 83 30.51 9.65 -1.13
C ILE A 83 30.55 10.02 -2.62
N ASP A 84 30.78 9.03 -3.49
CA ASP A 84 30.91 9.18 -4.94
C ASP A 84 32.03 10.18 -5.30
N ASN A 85 31.78 11.12 -6.21
CA ASN A 85 32.76 12.13 -6.64
C ASN A 85 32.60 13.48 -5.89
N LEU A 86 31.96 13.46 -4.73
CA LEU A 86 31.70 14.65 -3.92
C LEU A 86 32.76 14.82 -2.84
N ASP A 87 32.97 16.06 -2.37
CA ASP A 87 33.66 16.27 -1.11
C ASP A 87 32.75 15.96 0.09
N ALA A 88 33.35 15.71 1.26
CA ALA A 88 32.59 15.33 2.45
C ALA A 88 31.54 16.39 2.86
N PRO A 89 31.83 17.71 2.88
CA PRO A 89 30.83 18.72 3.16
C PRO A 89 29.64 18.72 2.20
N GLU A 90 29.89 18.62 0.90
CA GLU A 90 28.86 18.61 -0.15
C GLU A 90 28.01 17.34 -0.04
N PHE A 91 28.64 16.18 0.12
CA PHE A 91 27.93 14.93 0.37
C PHE A 91 27.00 15.05 1.59
N CYS A 92 27.50 15.59 2.70
CA CYS A 92 26.70 15.74 3.91
C CYS A 92 25.55 16.72 3.76
N LYS A 93 25.73 17.81 3.01
CA LYS A 93 24.65 18.73 2.66
C LYS A 93 23.56 18.01 1.85
N ILE A 94 23.96 17.32 0.78
CA ILE A 94 23.04 16.59 -0.10
C ILE A 94 22.32 15.47 0.66
N HIS A 95 23.03 14.72 1.50
CA HIS A 95 22.45 13.65 2.31
C HIS A 95 21.35 14.16 3.24
N LYS A 96 21.58 15.27 3.94
CA LYS A 96 20.55 15.88 4.80
C LYS A 96 19.34 16.32 3.99
N GLU A 97 19.54 16.94 2.83
CA GLU A 97 18.44 17.33 1.94
C GLU A 97 17.66 16.12 1.43
N VAL A 98 18.35 15.05 1.00
CA VAL A 98 17.72 13.79 0.58
C VAL A 98 16.87 13.21 1.69
N CYS A 99 17.39 13.10 2.93
CA CYS A 99 16.60 12.58 4.05
C CYS A 99 15.35 13.44 4.30
N SER A 100 15.46 14.77 4.18
CA SER A 100 14.34 15.68 4.40
C SER A 100 13.25 15.59 3.32
N MET A 101 13.60 15.21 2.09
CA MET A 101 12.64 15.16 0.99
C MET A 101 12.00 13.78 0.77
N VAL A 102 12.44 12.73 1.48
CA VAL A 102 11.94 11.34 1.28
C VAL A 102 10.42 11.25 1.36
N THR A 103 9.80 11.89 2.36
CA THR A 103 8.35 11.79 2.60
C THR A 103 7.52 12.52 1.55
N THR A 104 8.10 13.54 0.92
CA THR A 104 7.43 14.37 -0.09
C THR A 104 7.77 13.99 -1.52
N TYR A 105 8.88 13.29 -1.75
CA TYR A 105 9.31 12.90 -3.09
C TYR A 105 8.40 11.81 -3.66
N ASP A 106 7.82 12.07 -4.83
CA ASP A 106 7.14 11.07 -5.64
C ASP A 106 7.94 10.84 -6.92
N GLN A 107 8.18 9.58 -7.25
CA GLN A 107 8.81 9.22 -8.51
C GLN A 107 7.92 9.63 -9.70
N PRO A 108 8.53 9.89 -10.87
CA PRO A 108 7.76 10.08 -12.10
C PRO A 108 6.85 8.88 -12.39
N LEU A 109 5.64 9.15 -12.88
CA LEU A 109 4.75 8.10 -13.33
C LEU A 109 5.34 7.38 -14.55
N THR A 110 5.53 6.06 -14.44
CA THR A 110 6.04 5.20 -15.52
C THR A 110 4.98 4.22 -16.00
N ARG A 111 5.25 3.60 -17.15
CA ARG A 111 4.40 2.54 -17.72
C ARG A 111 4.22 1.37 -16.73
N ASP A 112 5.26 1.01 -15.99
CA ASP A 112 5.22 -0.11 -15.05
C ASP A 112 4.26 0.18 -13.89
N TYR A 113 4.05 1.44 -13.51
CA TYR A 113 3.03 1.77 -12.50
C TYR A 113 1.60 1.52 -13.00
N VAL A 114 1.37 1.63 -14.31
CA VAL A 114 0.03 1.51 -14.91
C VAL A 114 -0.26 0.08 -15.39
N TYR A 115 0.75 -0.61 -15.93
CA TYR A 115 0.55 -1.87 -16.64
C TYR A 115 0.92 -3.13 -15.84
N ASP A 116 1.89 -3.03 -14.92
CA ASP A 116 2.20 -4.12 -14.00
C ASP A 116 1.25 -4.04 -12.80
N LEU A 117 0.09 -4.69 -12.91
CA LEU A 117 -0.93 -4.69 -11.86
C LEU A 117 -0.56 -5.62 -10.69
N ASP A 118 0.27 -6.63 -10.95
CA ASP A 118 0.66 -7.63 -9.96
C ASP A 118 1.52 -6.99 -8.86
N ARG A 119 2.26 -5.93 -9.20
CA ARG A 119 3.04 -5.14 -8.22
C ARG A 119 2.22 -4.65 -7.01
N TYR A 120 0.91 -4.49 -7.16
CA TYR A 120 0.03 -4.03 -6.08
C TYR A 120 -0.52 -5.19 -5.24
N LEU A 121 -0.46 -6.42 -5.76
CA LEU A 121 -1.10 -7.61 -5.19
C LEU A 121 -0.09 -8.55 -4.51
N THR A 122 1.15 -8.11 -4.27
CA THR A 122 2.25 -8.94 -3.77
C THR A 122 2.27 -9.14 -2.26
N CYS A 123 1.37 -8.50 -1.50
CA CYS A 123 1.38 -8.59 -0.04
C CYS A 123 0.76 -9.89 0.46
N ASP A 124 1.31 -10.42 1.55
CA ASP A 124 0.63 -11.48 2.31
C ASP A 124 -0.70 -10.98 2.86
N LYS A 125 -1.68 -11.88 2.96
CA LYS A 125 -3.04 -11.55 3.41
C LYS A 125 -3.09 -11.04 4.86
N THR A 126 -2.09 -11.34 5.66
CA THR A 126 -1.96 -10.91 7.07
C THR A 126 -1.05 -9.70 7.24
N ASP A 127 -0.34 -9.27 6.20
CA ASP A 127 0.54 -8.10 6.26
C ASP A 127 -0.27 -6.83 5.98
N THR A 128 -0.95 -6.34 7.00
CA THR A 128 -1.79 -5.14 6.95
C THR A 128 -0.98 -3.87 6.63
N ILE A 129 0.30 -3.84 7.02
CA ILE A 129 1.20 -2.72 6.75
C ILE A 129 1.54 -2.68 5.25
N CYS A 130 1.89 -3.82 4.67
CA CYS A 130 2.10 -3.93 3.22
C CYS A 130 0.83 -3.60 2.45
N GLN A 131 -0.32 -4.15 2.85
CA GLN A 131 -1.61 -3.89 2.19
C GLN A 131 -1.93 -2.41 2.14
N TYR A 132 -1.80 -1.72 3.28
CA TYR A 132 -2.01 -0.28 3.36
C TYR A 132 -1.05 0.51 2.43
N GLY A 133 0.24 0.14 2.38
CA GLY A 133 1.21 0.72 1.44
C GLY A 133 0.80 0.52 -0.03
N LYS A 134 0.32 -0.67 -0.39
CA LYS A 134 -0.15 -0.95 -1.77
C LYS A 134 -1.45 -0.23 -2.11
N VAL A 135 -2.41 -0.14 -1.19
CA VAL A 135 -3.68 0.58 -1.38
C VAL A 135 -3.41 2.06 -1.63
N THR A 136 -2.61 2.69 -0.77
CA THR A 136 -2.25 4.10 -0.89
C THR A 136 -1.51 4.37 -2.19
N SER A 137 -0.54 3.52 -2.54
CA SER A 137 0.20 3.64 -3.80
C SER A 137 -0.69 3.48 -5.03
N CYS A 138 -1.52 2.43 -5.09
CA CYS A 138 -2.42 2.17 -6.22
C CYS A 138 -3.34 3.37 -6.47
N ARG A 139 -3.93 3.94 -5.41
CA ARG A 139 -4.81 5.11 -5.52
C ARG A 139 -4.06 6.37 -5.97
N ALA A 140 -2.84 6.59 -5.51
CA ALA A 140 -2.02 7.71 -5.94
C ALA A 140 -1.68 7.62 -7.43
N VAL A 141 -1.23 6.44 -7.88
CA VAL A 141 -0.96 6.18 -9.30
C VAL A 141 -2.22 6.34 -10.14
N LEU A 142 -3.37 5.83 -9.68
CA LEU A 142 -4.63 5.94 -10.40
C LEU A 142 -5.02 7.41 -10.65
N LYS A 143 -4.81 8.30 -9.67
CA LYS A 143 -5.04 9.74 -9.85
C LYS A 143 -4.17 10.33 -10.95
N LEU A 144 -2.91 9.92 -11.03
CA LEU A 144 -1.97 10.38 -12.06
C LEU A 144 -2.23 9.71 -13.42
N CYS A 145 -2.84 8.52 -13.46
CA CYS A 145 -3.12 7.79 -14.68
C CYS A 145 -4.07 8.57 -15.59
N TRP A 146 -5.15 9.13 -15.01
CA TRP A 146 -6.16 9.87 -15.76
C TRP A 146 -5.56 11.09 -16.45
N GLY A 147 -5.71 11.15 -17.78
CA GLY A 147 -5.15 12.23 -18.60
C GLY A 147 -3.74 11.98 -19.12
N ASN A 148 -2.98 11.05 -18.52
CA ASN A 148 -1.64 10.66 -18.98
C ASN A 148 -1.63 9.33 -19.75
N TYR A 149 -2.62 8.47 -19.53
CA TYR A 149 -2.73 7.14 -20.12
C TYR A 149 -4.12 6.87 -20.69
N PRO A 150 -4.28 5.88 -21.61
CA PRO A 150 -5.57 5.52 -22.15
C PRO A 150 -6.59 5.15 -21.06
N THR A 151 -7.82 5.66 -21.19
CA THR A 151 -8.90 5.47 -20.20
C THR A 151 -9.12 3.98 -19.84
N LYS A 152 -9.04 3.08 -20.82
CA LYS A 152 -9.22 1.64 -20.62
C LYS A 152 -8.15 1.04 -19.69
N ASP A 153 -6.93 1.55 -19.73
CA ASP A 153 -5.83 1.07 -18.90
C ASP A 153 -5.97 1.60 -17.47
N CYS A 154 -6.33 2.88 -17.32
CA CYS A 154 -6.65 3.44 -16.01
C CYS A 154 -7.88 2.77 -15.36
N GLN A 155 -8.87 2.32 -16.15
CA GLN A 155 -9.98 1.52 -15.64
C GLN A 155 -9.52 0.16 -15.10
N LYS A 156 -8.58 -0.52 -15.78
CA LYS A 156 -7.99 -1.77 -15.26
C LYS A 156 -7.27 -1.53 -13.94
N LEU A 157 -6.47 -0.46 -13.85
CA LEU A 157 -5.81 -0.07 -12.61
C LEU A 157 -6.83 0.24 -11.51
N SER A 158 -7.90 0.98 -11.81
CA SER A 158 -8.99 1.27 -10.87
C SER A 158 -9.57 0.00 -10.28
N ASN A 159 -9.94 -0.97 -11.13
CA ASN A 159 -10.49 -2.24 -10.69
C ASN A 159 -9.51 -3.02 -9.79
N THR A 160 -8.20 -2.91 -10.04
CA THR A 160 -7.17 -3.49 -9.17
C THR A 160 -7.12 -2.79 -7.81
N CYS A 161 -7.15 -1.45 -7.78
CA CYS A 161 -7.16 -0.69 -6.53
C CYS A 161 -8.42 -0.97 -5.69
N ASP A 162 -9.57 -1.20 -6.33
CA ASP A 162 -10.81 -1.54 -5.63
C ASP A 162 -10.74 -2.92 -4.95
N LYS A 163 -10.07 -3.89 -5.56
CA LYS A 163 -9.84 -5.21 -4.94
C LYS A 163 -9.03 -5.10 -3.65
N LEU A 164 -8.07 -4.19 -3.59
CA LEU A 164 -7.24 -3.95 -2.42
C LEU A 164 -8.04 -3.31 -1.27
N THR A 165 -8.90 -2.34 -1.58
CA THR A 165 -9.74 -1.68 -0.58
C THR A 165 -10.67 -2.67 0.14
N ASN A 166 -11.23 -3.62 -0.62
CA ASN A 166 -12.09 -4.65 -0.06
C ASN A 166 -11.34 -5.68 0.82
N LEU A 167 -10.02 -5.86 0.63
CA LEU A 167 -9.21 -6.73 1.48
C LEU A 167 -9.01 -6.13 2.89
N ASP A 168 -8.77 -4.82 2.98
CA ASP A 168 -8.64 -4.10 4.26
C ASP A 168 -9.93 -4.20 5.10
N GLU A 169 -11.09 -4.02 4.46
CA GLU A 169 -12.39 -4.11 5.15
C GLU A 169 -12.65 -5.53 5.67
N ILE A 170 -12.38 -6.57 4.86
CA ILE A 170 -12.58 -7.98 5.25
C ILE A 170 -11.66 -8.38 6.42
N ASN A 171 -10.42 -7.89 6.44
CA ASN A 171 -9.47 -8.19 7.51
C ASN A 171 -9.84 -7.50 8.81
N SER A 172 -10.34 -6.26 8.77
CA SER A 172 -10.86 -5.57 9.97
C SER A 172 -12.03 -6.32 10.62
N VAL A 173 -12.89 -6.94 9.81
CA VAL A 173 -14.03 -7.71 10.31
C VAL A 173 -13.56 -9.02 10.94
N LYS A 174 -12.59 -9.72 10.35
CA LYS A 174 -12.09 -11.02 10.87
C LYS A 174 -11.39 -10.90 12.23
N GLU A 175 -10.64 -9.83 12.47
CA GLU A 175 -10.00 -9.59 13.78
C GLU A 175 -11.02 -9.31 14.89
N SER A 176 -12.19 -8.76 14.55
CA SER A 176 -13.28 -8.57 15.52
C SER A 176 -13.96 -9.90 15.93
N PHE A 177 -13.88 -10.96 15.11
CA PHE A 177 -14.52 -12.25 15.38
C PHE A 177 -13.59 -13.29 16.04
N THR A 178 -12.27 -13.10 16.09
CA THR A 178 -11.32 -14.05 16.68
C THR A 178 -11.02 -13.84 18.17
N THR A 179 -11.54 -12.80 18.81
CA THR A 179 -11.36 -12.56 20.26
C THR A 179 -12.41 -13.21 21.17
N THR A 180 -13.40 -13.92 20.65
CA THR A 180 -14.41 -14.61 21.49
C THR A 180 -14.49 -16.11 21.24
N THR A 181 -13.37 -16.83 21.31
CA THR A 181 -13.42 -18.27 21.67
C THR A 181 -12.07 -18.78 22.17
N LYS A 182 -11.80 -18.63 23.48
CA LYS A 182 -11.09 -19.67 24.26
C LYS A 182 -11.26 -19.48 25.77
N LYS A 183 -11.78 -20.56 26.38
CA LYS A 183 -11.76 -20.97 27.80
C LYS A 183 -12.72 -20.30 28.77
N VAL A 184 -13.99 -20.71 28.70
CA VAL A 184 -14.77 -20.97 29.93
C VAL A 184 -14.38 -22.36 30.44
N SER A 185 -13.86 -22.37 31.66
CA SER A 185 -13.42 -23.54 32.42
C SER A 185 -14.57 -24.52 32.69
N THR A 186 -14.30 -25.81 32.46
CA THR A 186 -15.16 -26.94 32.76
C THR A 186 -15.49 -27.00 34.25
N LYS A 187 -16.72 -26.64 34.63
CA LYS A 187 -17.29 -27.02 35.93
C LYS A 187 -18.40 -28.05 35.71
N ARG A 188 -18.10 -29.28 36.14
CA ARG A 188 -18.97 -30.45 36.18
C ARG A 188 -20.20 -30.12 37.04
N ILE A 189 -21.40 -30.06 36.44
CA ILE A 189 -22.66 -30.01 37.18
C ILE A 189 -23.39 -31.32 36.92
N THR A 190 -23.49 -32.10 37.99
CA THR A 190 -24.22 -33.37 38.10
C THR A 190 -25.72 -33.11 37.92
N ILE A 191 -26.33 -33.68 36.88
CA ILE A 191 -27.78 -33.60 36.67
C ILE A 191 -28.44 -34.71 37.49
N THR A 192 -29.09 -34.34 38.59
CA THR A 192 -29.97 -35.23 39.36
C THR A 192 -31.34 -35.26 38.68
N THR A 193 -31.72 -36.43 38.17
CA THR A 193 -33.03 -36.71 37.59
C THR A 193 -34.13 -36.65 38.66
N LYS A 194 -35.10 -35.74 38.50
CA LYS A 194 -36.44 -35.89 39.09
C LYS A 194 -37.49 -36.01 37.99
N LYS A 195 -38.18 -37.15 38.05
CA LYS A 195 -39.21 -37.66 37.15
C LYS A 195 -40.55 -37.09 37.59
N THR A 196 -41.29 -36.37 36.74
CA THR A 196 -42.74 -36.14 36.96
C THR A 196 -43.53 -35.91 35.67
N VAL A 197 -44.15 -37.00 35.22
CA VAL A 197 -45.53 -37.18 34.67
C VAL A 197 -46.29 -35.97 34.08
N THR A 198 -46.46 -36.02 32.76
CA THR A 198 -47.71 -35.96 31.93
C THR A 198 -48.84 -34.97 32.26
N LYS A 199 -49.23 -34.14 31.27
CA LYS A 199 -50.60 -34.08 30.70
C LYS A 199 -50.72 -33.16 29.47
N THR A 200 -51.36 -33.69 28.43
CA THR A 200 -51.68 -33.07 27.14
C THR A 200 -53.08 -32.45 27.15
N ALA A 201 -53.27 -31.25 26.58
CA ALA A 201 -54.54 -30.70 26.08
C ALA A 201 -54.17 -29.61 25.05
N LYS A 202 -54.34 -29.74 23.72
CA LYS A 202 -55.54 -29.84 22.86
C LYS A 202 -56.46 -28.62 22.99
N VAL A 203 -56.73 -27.97 21.83
CA VAL A 203 -58.04 -27.44 21.35
C VAL A 203 -58.08 -25.94 20.92
N ILE A 204 -58.26 -25.77 19.59
CA ILE A 204 -59.14 -24.84 18.82
C ILE A 204 -58.65 -23.47 18.35
N THR A 205 -58.44 -23.42 17.03
CA THR A 205 -58.69 -22.31 16.09
C THR A 205 -60.19 -22.16 15.81
N LYS A 206 -60.73 -20.92 15.81
CA LYS A 206 -62.08 -20.61 15.30
C LYS A 206 -62.03 -19.51 14.25
N LYS A 207 -62.79 -19.77 13.18
CA LYS A 207 -62.96 -19.05 11.91
C LYS A 207 -64.38 -18.48 11.89
N THR A 208 -64.60 -17.24 11.47
CA THR A 208 -65.92 -16.72 10.98
C THR A 208 -65.75 -15.27 10.49
N THR A 209 -66.62 -14.64 9.69
CA THR A 209 -67.13 -14.88 8.33
C THR A 209 -67.58 -13.50 7.83
N LYS A 210 -67.49 -13.26 6.52
CA LYS A 210 -67.97 -12.07 5.78
C LYS A 210 -69.52 -12.01 5.76
N LYS A 211 -70.16 -10.85 6.00
CA LYS A 211 -71.50 -10.55 5.44
C LYS A 211 -71.74 -9.03 5.31
N THR A 212 -72.40 -8.68 4.21
CA THR A 212 -72.66 -7.35 3.65
C THR A 212 -74.05 -6.82 4.03
N LEU A 213 -74.25 -5.50 3.84
CA LEU A 213 -75.42 -4.77 3.28
C LEU A 213 -76.30 -3.85 4.17
N LYS A 214 -76.61 -2.69 3.55
CA LYS A 214 -77.64 -1.65 3.76
C LYS A 214 -77.39 -0.63 4.89
N LYS A 215 -77.20 0.69 4.65
CA LYS A 215 -77.89 1.75 3.86
C LYS A 215 -79.00 2.46 4.66
N SER A 216 -78.85 3.79 4.72
CA SER A 216 -79.85 4.87 4.74
C SER A 216 -80.18 5.59 6.06
N ASN A 217 -80.00 6.92 5.98
CA ASN A 217 -80.81 8.02 6.53
C ASN A 217 -80.81 8.24 8.05
N GLU A 218 -80.90 9.45 8.62
CA GLU A 218 -81.02 10.84 8.15
C GLU A 218 -81.17 11.68 9.44
N LYS A 219 -80.45 12.80 9.55
CA LYS A 219 -80.83 13.98 10.36
C LYS A 219 -79.94 15.16 9.98
N ASN A 220 -80.25 15.73 8.82
CA ASN A 220 -80.52 17.15 8.58
C ASN A 220 -80.72 17.39 7.08
#